data_AF-A0A840WSZ9-F1
#
_entry.id   AF-A0A840WSZ9-F1
#
_cell.length_a   1.000
_cell.length_b   1.000
_cell.length_c   1.000
_cell.angle_alpha   90.00
_cell.angle_beta   90.00
_cell.angle_gamma   90.00
#
_symmetry.space_group_name_H-M   'P 1'
#
loop_
_entity.id
_entity.type
_entity.pdbx_description
1 polymer ?
#
loop_
_entity_poly.entity_id
_entity_poly.type
_entity_poly.pdbx_seq_one_letter_code
_entity_poly.pdbx_strand_id
1 'polypeptide(L)'
;MTEENSWKITAAGVLEARAVITQVEDGWLGRLDGKGTQPGIAADKVSEVRTYLATKVWENAQAVDLGVALSEITKVRLYSRVVSRYERDGEHLGGDFTVTAAADRGQKGWVLTTLGGSICATPQQREAELLMGMLGATATPPCHVTGNSFGEARESLAQAILMELAFQGDEVIEDWSALNLTVITRKSFSVSSLGI
;
A
#
# COMPACT_ATOMS: atom_id res chain seq x y z
N MET A 1 4.22 30.28 5.05
CA MET A 1 3.63 28.93 4.82
C MET A 1 4.79 28.00 4.55
N THR A 2 5.21 27.23 5.55
CA THR A 2 6.31 26.26 5.42
C THR A 2 5.82 25.09 4.59
N GLU A 3 6.50 24.81 3.48
CA GLU A 3 6.28 23.60 2.68
C GLU A 3 6.46 22.38 3.60
N GLU A 4 5.41 21.58 3.77
CA GLU A 4 5.53 20.31 4.50
C GLU A 4 6.35 19.34 3.65
N ASN A 5 7.56 19.03 4.11
CA ASN A 5 8.39 18.00 3.51
C ASN A 5 7.60 16.68 3.40
N SER A 6 7.81 15.93 2.32
CA SER A 6 7.20 14.60 2.09
C SER A 6 7.69 13.51 3.07
N TRP A 7 8.45 13.91 4.08
CA TRP A 7 9.11 13.05 5.05
C TRP A 7 9.20 13.74 6.41
N LYS A 8 9.36 12.92 7.46
CA LYS A 8 9.59 13.37 8.83
C LYS A 8 10.72 12.56 9.46
N ILE A 9 11.41 13.15 10.43
CA ILE A 9 12.40 12.45 11.24
C ILE A 9 11.69 11.92 12.48
N THR A 10 11.92 10.65 12.78
CA THR A 10 11.53 10.07 14.07
C THR A 10 12.73 10.03 15.00
N ALA A 11 12.50 10.12 16.31
CA ALA A 11 13.55 10.21 17.35
C ALA A 11 14.58 9.06 17.33
N ALA A 12 14.35 8.00 16.56
CA ALA A 12 15.26 6.88 16.38
C ALA A 12 16.25 7.04 15.21
N GLY A 13 16.43 8.24 14.65
CA GLY A 13 17.35 8.45 13.51
C GLY A 13 16.84 7.80 12.22
N VAL A 14 15.52 7.79 12.02
CA VAL A 14 14.86 7.23 10.85
C VAL A 14 14.06 8.31 10.14
N LEU A 15 14.37 8.50 8.86
CA LEU A 15 13.57 9.30 7.93
C LEU A 15 12.36 8.49 7.47
N GLU A 16 11.17 8.92 7.82
CA GLU A 16 9.93 8.29 7.42
C GLU A 16 9.27 9.08 6.30
N ALA A 17 8.99 8.41 5.18
CA ALA A 17 8.30 8.98 4.03
C ALA A 17 7.11 8.12 3.64
N ARG A 18 6.09 8.76 3.06
CA ARG A 18 4.93 8.11 2.48
C ARG A 18 5.07 8.10 0.96
N ALA A 19 4.67 7.00 0.34
CA ALA A 19 4.71 6.85 -1.11
C ALA A 19 3.45 6.18 -1.63
N VAL A 20 3.04 6.55 -2.84
CA VAL A 20 1.99 5.88 -3.61
C VAL A 20 2.64 5.27 -4.84
N ILE A 21 2.43 3.97 -5.05
CA ILE A 21 2.96 3.21 -6.17
C ILE A 21 1.77 2.55 -6.86
N THR A 22 1.49 2.95 -8.10
CA THR A 22 0.31 2.52 -8.85
C THR A 22 0.77 1.63 -10.00
N GLN A 23 0.11 0.50 -10.17
CA GLN A 23 0.30 -0.33 -11.36
C GLN A 23 -0.20 0.43 -12.59
N VAL A 24 0.60 0.44 -13.65
CA VAL A 24 0.27 0.98 -14.96
C VAL A 24 0.47 -0.12 -16.01
N GLU A 25 0.06 0.12 -17.25
CA GLU A 25 0.13 -0.86 -18.35
C GLU A 25 1.52 -1.49 -18.47
N ASP A 26 2.56 -0.64 -18.49
CA ASP A 26 3.97 -1.06 -18.59
C ASP A 26 4.72 -0.95 -17.25
N GLY A 27 4.16 -1.52 -16.18
CA GLY A 27 4.86 -1.68 -14.90
C GLY A 27 4.28 -0.82 -13.77
N TRP A 28 5.12 0.02 -13.16
CA TRP A 28 4.78 0.72 -11.92
C TRP A 28 5.18 2.19 -11.94
N LEU A 29 4.24 3.07 -11.58
CA LEU A 29 4.47 4.48 -11.37
C LEU A 29 4.45 4.81 -9.87
N GLY A 30 5.56 5.32 -9.34
CA GLY A 30 5.65 5.73 -7.94
C GLY A 30 5.89 7.21 -7.73
N ARG A 31 5.37 7.74 -6.63
CA ARG A 31 5.61 9.11 -6.17
C ARG A 31 5.62 9.18 -4.65
N LEU A 32 6.30 10.18 -4.08
CA LEU A 32 6.16 10.52 -2.67
C LEU A 32 4.81 11.23 -2.42
N ASP A 33 4.25 11.04 -1.23
CA ASP A 33 3.04 11.72 -0.77
C ASP A 33 3.45 13.09 -0.19
N GLY A 34 2.91 14.19 -0.71
CA GLY A 34 3.26 15.56 -0.31
C GLY A 34 2.92 16.62 -1.38
N LYS A 35 2.80 17.90 -0.99
CA LYS A 35 2.62 19.02 -1.94
C LYS A 35 3.98 19.47 -2.47
N GLY A 36 4.07 19.60 -3.78
CA GLY A 36 5.32 19.70 -4.52
C GLY A 36 5.48 18.42 -5.33
N THR A 37 4.97 18.45 -6.56
CA THR A 37 5.03 17.35 -7.54
C THR A 37 6.47 16.98 -7.83
N GLN A 38 7.07 16.15 -6.97
CA GLN A 38 8.27 15.44 -7.36
C GLN A 38 7.89 14.55 -8.54
N PRO A 39 8.69 14.55 -9.63
CA PRO A 39 8.40 13.72 -10.77
C PRO A 39 8.31 12.27 -10.30
N GLY A 40 7.20 11.61 -10.66
CA GLY A 40 7.06 10.18 -10.38
C GLY A 40 8.11 9.39 -11.16
N ILE A 41 8.46 8.21 -10.66
CA ILE A 41 9.34 7.26 -11.32
C ILE A 41 8.51 6.12 -11.91
N ALA A 42 8.73 5.80 -13.18
CA ALA A 42 8.21 4.59 -13.79
C ALA A 42 9.30 3.49 -13.79
N ALA A 43 8.94 2.26 -13.43
CA ALA A 43 9.85 1.12 -13.47
C ALA A 43 9.09 -0.21 -13.58
N ASP A 44 9.78 -1.28 -14.01
CA ASP A 44 9.19 -2.61 -14.19
C ASP A 44 8.81 -3.27 -12.86
N LYS A 45 9.50 -2.91 -11.77
CA LYS A 45 9.33 -3.53 -10.45
C LYS A 45 9.06 -2.51 -9.35
N VAL A 46 8.13 -2.85 -8.46
CA VAL A 46 7.87 -2.09 -7.21
C VAL A 46 9.14 -1.86 -6.40
N SER A 47 10.08 -2.82 -6.40
CA SER A 47 11.36 -2.68 -5.68
C SER A 47 12.23 -1.54 -6.22
N GLU A 48 12.25 -1.34 -7.54
CA GLU A 48 13.05 -0.29 -8.20
C GLU A 48 12.46 1.09 -7.90
N VAL A 49 11.14 1.22 -8.03
CA VAL A 49 10.39 2.41 -7.62
C VAL A 49 10.70 2.79 -6.17
N ARG A 50 10.64 1.83 -5.24
CA ARG A 50 10.91 2.09 -3.82
C ARG A 50 12.36 2.50 -3.56
N THR A 51 13.32 1.87 -4.21
CA THR A 51 14.73 2.25 -4.07
C THR A 51 14.93 3.68 -4.54
N TYR A 52 14.42 4.03 -5.73
CA TYR A 52 14.51 5.39 -6.25
C TYR A 52 13.88 6.42 -5.30
N LEU A 53 12.66 6.18 -4.84
CA LEU A 53 11.96 7.09 -3.93
C LEU A 53 12.70 7.23 -2.59
N ALA A 54 13.28 6.15 -2.06
CA ALA A 54 14.07 6.20 -0.83
C ALA A 54 15.36 7.02 -1.02
N THR A 55 16.04 6.86 -2.16
CA THR A 55 17.20 7.68 -2.53
C THR A 55 16.81 9.15 -2.63
N LYS A 56 15.67 9.48 -3.25
CA LYS A 56 15.19 10.87 -3.34
C LYS A 56 14.85 11.47 -1.97
N VAL A 57 14.25 10.70 -1.07
CA VAL A 57 14.03 11.15 0.32
C VAL A 57 15.36 11.49 0.99
N TRP A 58 16.39 10.64 0.79
CA TRP A 58 17.70 10.86 1.36
C TRP A 58 18.43 12.06 0.77
N GLU A 59 18.46 12.21 -0.56
CA GLU A 59 19.02 13.38 -1.26
C GLU A 59 18.36 14.68 -0.78
N ASN A 60 17.02 14.70 -0.69
CA ASN A 60 16.30 15.88 -0.21
C ASN A 60 16.60 16.20 1.25
N ALA A 61 16.76 15.18 2.10
CA ALA A 61 17.11 15.36 3.51
C ALA A 61 18.53 15.93 3.68
N GLN A 62 19.46 15.62 2.79
CA GLN A 62 20.81 16.20 2.80
C GLN A 62 20.84 17.69 2.39
N ALA A 63 19.84 18.13 1.61
CA ALA A 63 19.79 19.48 1.07
C ALA A 63 19.15 20.52 2.01
N VAL A 64 18.62 20.09 3.17
CA VAL A 64 17.92 20.95 4.13
C VAL A 64 18.50 20.81 5.52
N ASP A 65 18.30 21.82 6.37
CA ASP A 65 18.61 21.72 7.80
C ASP A 65 17.55 20.86 8.49
N LEU A 66 17.98 19.69 8.98
CA LEU A 66 17.14 18.70 9.65
C LEU A 66 16.93 18.99 11.13
N GLY A 67 17.70 19.91 11.73
CA GLY A 67 17.77 20.08 13.18
C GLY A 67 18.41 18.90 13.93
N VAL A 68 18.95 17.92 13.19
CA VAL A 68 19.74 16.78 13.69
C VAL A 68 20.92 16.53 12.75
N ALA A 69 22.00 15.95 13.27
CA ALA A 69 23.16 15.62 12.45
C ALA A 69 22.82 14.49 11.46
N LEU A 70 23.21 14.64 10.18
CA LEU A 70 23.00 13.61 9.15
C LEU A 70 23.59 12.24 9.55
N SER A 71 24.67 12.23 10.34
CA SER A 71 25.29 11.01 10.87
C SER A 71 24.40 10.22 11.83
N GLU A 72 23.39 10.85 12.43
CA GLU A 72 22.42 10.19 13.29
C GLU A 72 21.32 9.48 12.47
N ILE A 73 21.17 9.82 11.19
CA ILE A 73 20.21 9.17 10.31
C ILE A 73 20.81 7.89 9.76
N THR A 74 20.28 6.75 10.19
CA THR A 74 20.80 5.44 9.78
C THR A 74 19.99 4.80 8.68
N LYS A 75 18.70 5.18 8.55
CA LYS A 75 17.75 4.51 7.66
C LYS A 75 16.70 5.47 7.08
N VAL A 76 16.27 5.15 5.87
CA VAL A 76 15.04 5.68 5.26
C VAL A 76 13.98 4.60 5.30
N ARG A 77 12.80 4.92 5.83
CA ARG A 77 11.64 4.04 5.88
C ARG A 77 10.54 4.59 4.99
N LEU A 78 10.17 3.79 3.99
CA LEU A 78 9.02 4.06 3.14
C LEU A 78 7.80 3.30 3.62
N TYR A 79 6.71 4.03 3.83
CA TYR A 79 5.35 3.50 3.95
C TYR A 79 4.68 3.65 2.58
N SER A 80 4.62 2.55 1.83
CA SER A 80 4.10 2.52 0.46
C SER A 80 2.65 2.04 0.45
N ARG A 81 1.79 2.76 -0.26
CA ARG A 81 0.50 2.27 -0.74
C ARG A 81 0.71 1.74 -2.16
N VAL A 82 0.64 0.44 -2.33
CA VAL A 82 0.74 -0.19 -3.65
C VAL A 82 -0.67 -0.41 -4.18
N VAL A 83 -1.04 0.29 -5.23
CA VAL A 83 -2.38 0.30 -5.82
C VAL A 83 -2.37 -0.53 -7.09
N SER A 84 -3.33 -1.44 -7.22
CA SER A 84 -3.49 -2.32 -8.37
C SER A 84 -4.96 -2.43 -8.75
N ARG A 85 -5.23 -2.51 -10.05
CA ARG A 85 -6.58 -2.59 -10.59
C ARG A 85 -6.78 -3.93 -11.28
N TYR A 86 -7.91 -4.57 -11.00
CA TYR A 86 -8.34 -5.82 -11.61
C TYR A 86 -9.74 -5.59 -12.20
N GLU A 87 -9.83 -5.52 -13.52
CA GLU A 87 -11.13 -5.40 -14.20
C GLU A 87 -11.95 -6.67 -14.00
N ARG A 88 -13.27 -6.51 -13.89
CA ARG A 88 -14.20 -7.63 -13.92
C ARG A 88 -14.38 -8.09 -15.37
N ASP A 89 -14.39 -9.39 -15.60
CA ASP A 89 -14.63 -9.94 -16.92
C ASP A 89 -16.09 -9.70 -17.36
N GLY A 90 -16.30 -9.12 -18.56
CA GLY A 90 -17.63 -8.91 -19.15
C GLY A 90 -18.10 -7.45 -19.19
N GLU A 91 -19.28 -7.22 -19.77
CA GLU A 91 -19.89 -5.88 -19.81
C GLU A 91 -20.61 -5.59 -18.48
N HIS A 92 -19.89 -5.00 -17.53
CA HIS A 92 -20.42 -4.60 -16.23
C HIS A 92 -20.48 -3.08 -16.09
N LEU A 93 -21.64 -2.56 -15.67
CA LEU A 93 -21.91 -1.14 -15.47
C LEU A 93 -22.03 -0.82 -13.98
N GLY A 94 -20.89 -0.85 -13.28
CA GLY A 94 -20.83 -0.62 -11.84
C GLY A 94 -19.68 0.28 -11.42
N GLY A 95 -19.64 0.62 -10.14
CA GLY A 95 -18.55 1.40 -9.56
C GLY A 95 -17.28 0.58 -9.33
N ASP A 96 -16.19 1.28 -8.99
CA ASP A 96 -14.95 0.64 -8.54
C ASP A 96 -15.10 0.14 -7.11
N PHE A 97 -14.82 -1.14 -6.90
CA PHE A 97 -14.77 -1.75 -5.58
C PHE A 97 -13.38 -1.57 -4.97
N THR A 98 -13.26 -0.82 -3.88
CA THR A 98 -11.95 -0.54 -3.25
C THR A 98 -11.75 -1.38 -1.99
N VAL A 99 -10.64 -2.12 -1.95
CA VAL A 99 -10.21 -2.89 -0.77
C VAL A 99 -8.83 -2.43 -0.35
N THR A 100 -8.64 -2.25 0.96
CA THR A 100 -7.33 -1.98 1.54
C THR A 100 -6.83 -3.23 2.27
N ALA A 101 -5.54 -3.55 2.12
CA ALA A 101 -4.89 -4.63 2.83
C ALA A 101 -3.56 -4.18 3.43
N ALA A 102 -3.09 -4.87 4.45
CA ALA A 102 -1.73 -4.74 4.97
C ALA A 102 -0.88 -5.92 4.48
N ALA A 103 0.38 -5.65 4.19
CA ALA A 103 1.36 -6.66 3.82
C ALA A 103 2.54 -6.69 4.79
N ASP A 104 2.78 -7.86 5.37
CA ASP A 104 3.90 -8.14 6.23
C ASP A 104 4.79 -9.25 5.66
N ARG A 105 6.10 -9.12 5.88
CA ARG A 105 7.05 -10.18 5.53
C ARG A 105 7.20 -11.12 6.71
N GLY A 106 6.63 -12.33 6.58
CA GLY A 106 6.83 -13.43 7.53
C GLY A 106 8.07 -14.26 7.18
N GLN A 107 8.38 -15.24 8.04
CA GLN A 107 9.50 -16.17 7.83
C GLN A 107 9.36 -16.99 6.54
N LYS A 108 8.13 -17.38 6.19
CA LYS A 108 7.81 -18.27 5.05
C LYS A 108 7.42 -17.53 3.77
N GLY A 109 7.28 -16.21 3.79
CA GLY A 109 6.76 -15.49 2.63
C GLY A 109 6.21 -14.12 2.97
N TRP A 110 5.46 -13.57 2.02
CA TRP A 110 4.58 -12.43 2.22
C TRP A 110 3.25 -12.91 2.76
N VAL A 111 2.71 -12.12 3.68
CA VAL A 111 1.42 -12.32 4.32
C VAL A 111 0.61 -11.06 4.08
N LEU A 112 -0.55 -11.21 3.43
CA LEU A 112 -1.46 -10.11 3.18
C LEU A 112 -2.79 -10.35 3.89
N THR A 113 -3.31 -9.30 4.53
CA THR A 113 -4.57 -9.35 5.28
C THR A 113 -5.40 -8.10 4.95
N THR A 114 -6.67 -8.27 4.60
CA THR A 114 -7.58 -7.12 4.39
C THR A 114 -7.75 -6.30 5.67
N LEU A 115 -7.89 -4.98 5.51
CA LEU A 115 -8.17 -4.02 6.58
C LEU A 115 -9.65 -3.65 6.52
N GLY A 116 -10.38 -3.92 7.61
CA GLY A 116 -11.84 -3.96 7.60
C GLY A 116 -12.33 -5.38 7.33
N GLY A 117 -13.45 -5.76 7.96
CA GLY A 117 -14.05 -7.10 7.91
C GLY A 117 -14.61 -7.47 6.54
N SER A 118 -15.86 -7.97 6.49
CA SER A 118 -16.48 -8.53 5.30
C SER A 118 -16.28 -7.60 4.10
N ILE A 119 -15.66 -8.14 3.04
CA ILE A 119 -15.35 -7.39 1.82
C ILE A 119 -16.66 -6.79 1.28
N CYS A 120 -17.71 -7.61 1.26
CA CYS A 120 -19.04 -7.32 0.75
C CYS A 120 -19.97 -6.54 1.69
N ALA A 121 -19.48 -6.06 2.83
CA ALA A 121 -20.28 -5.21 3.71
C ALA A 121 -20.68 -3.89 3.02
N THR A 122 -21.93 -3.47 3.16
CA THR A 122 -22.39 -2.12 2.78
C THR A 122 -21.55 -1.04 3.48
N PRO A 123 -21.50 0.21 3.00
CA PRO A 123 -20.75 1.28 3.68
C PRO A 123 -21.08 1.40 5.17
N GLN A 124 -22.36 1.26 5.55
CA GLN A 124 -22.81 1.28 6.94
C GLN A 124 -22.33 0.04 7.72
N GLN A 125 -22.32 -1.14 7.09
CA GLN A 125 -21.79 -2.36 7.70
C GLN A 125 -20.27 -2.29 7.87
N ARG A 126 -19.53 -1.68 6.94
CA ARG A 126 -18.07 -1.47 7.06
C ARG A 126 -17.73 -0.51 8.20
N GLU A 127 -18.49 0.56 8.36
CA GLU A 127 -18.31 1.49 9.48
C GLU A 127 -18.62 0.81 10.82
N ALA A 128 -19.70 0.03 10.87
CA ALA A 128 -20.05 -0.77 12.04
C ALA A 128 -19.00 -1.85 12.35
N GLU A 129 -18.46 -2.55 11.34
CA GLU A 129 -17.40 -3.54 11.50
C GLU A 129 -16.06 -2.93 11.90
N LEU A 130 -15.73 -1.73 11.40
CA LEU A 130 -14.55 -0.99 11.85
C LEU A 130 -14.68 -0.59 13.33
N LEU A 131 -15.85 -0.10 13.74
CA LEU A 131 -16.16 0.22 15.14
C LEU A 131 -16.10 -1.02 16.04
N MET A 132 -16.69 -2.12 15.60
CA MET A 132 -16.70 -3.41 16.32
C MET A 132 -15.31 -4.06 16.36
N GLY A 133 -14.52 -3.92 15.29
CA GLY A 133 -13.13 -4.35 15.24
C GLY A 133 -12.22 -3.58 16.19
N MET A 134 -12.44 -2.27 16.36
CA MET A 134 -11.75 -1.46 17.39
C MET A 134 -12.12 -1.90 18.83
N LEU A 135 -13.32 -2.46 19.01
CA LEU A 135 -13.82 -2.99 20.28
C LEU A 135 -13.47 -4.48 20.50
N GLY A 136 -12.70 -5.10 19.60
CA GLY A 136 -12.22 -6.47 19.72
C GLY A 136 -13.24 -7.56 19.36
N ALA A 137 -14.38 -7.21 18.76
CA ALA A 137 -15.42 -8.13 18.35
C ALA A 137 -15.57 -8.11 16.82
N THR A 138 -14.75 -8.87 16.09
CA THR A 138 -14.93 -8.99 14.62
C THR A 138 -15.90 -10.14 14.30
N ALA A 139 -16.94 -9.86 13.51
CA ALA A 139 -17.94 -10.86 13.10
C ALA A 139 -17.57 -11.58 11.79
N THR A 140 -16.68 -11.00 10.98
CA THR A 140 -16.23 -11.59 9.71
C THR A 140 -14.70 -11.64 9.67
N PRO A 141 -14.07 -12.82 9.47
CA PRO A 141 -12.63 -12.93 9.44
C PRO A 141 -12.07 -12.22 8.18
N PRO A 142 -10.96 -11.47 8.30
CA PRO A 142 -10.35 -10.82 7.16
C PRO A 142 -9.83 -11.87 6.17
N CYS A 143 -9.84 -11.53 4.87
CA CYS A 143 -9.18 -12.37 3.88
C CYS A 143 -7.68 -12.35 4.14
N HIS A 144 -7.13 -13.55 4.25
CA HIS A 144 -5.74 -13.77 4.57
C HIS A 144 -5.11 -14.70 3.53
N VAL A 145 -4.03 -14.24 2.92
CA VAL A 145 -3.28 -15.05 1.96
C VAL A 145 -1.79 -14.98 2.21
N THR A 146 -1.10 -16.01 1.73
CA THR A 146 0.36 -16.06 1.76
C THR A 146 0.91 -16.31 0.37
N GLY A 147 2.13 -15.84 0.10
CA GLY A 147 2.85 -16.10 -1.15
C GLY A 147 4.35 -15.97 -0.97
N ASN A 148 5.14 -16.58 -1.85
CA ASN A 148 6.59 -16.52 -1.79
C ASN A 148 7.13 -15.14 -2.20
N SER A 149 6.42 -14.48 -3.11
CA SER A 149 6.69 -13.09 -3.52
C SER A 149 5.54 -12.14 -3.16
N PHE A 150 5.83 -10.84 -3.16
CA PHE A 150 4.79 -9.82 -2.96
C PHE A 150 3.75 -9.84 -4.08
N GLY A 151 4.20 -10.05 -5.33
CA GLY A 151 3.31 -10.14 -6.49
C GLY A 151 2.34 -11.30 -6.39
N GLU A 152 2.86 -12.48 -6.06
CA GLU A 152 2.08 -13.71 -5.85
C GLU A 152 1.05 -13.53 -4.71
N ALA A 153 1.47 -13.03 -3.55
CA ALA A 153 0.54 -12.83 -2.44
C ALA A 153 -0.54 -11.78 -2.76
N ARG A 154 -0.19 -10.73 -3.51
CA ARG A 154 -1.14 -9.70 -3.98
C ARG A 154 -2.16 -10.29 -4.96
N GLU A 155 -1.72 -11.07 -5.93
CA GLU A 155 -2.59 -11.72 -6.92
C GLU A 155 -3.51 -12.74 -6.27
N SER A 156 -2.99 -13.57 -5.36
CA SER A 156 -3.82 -14.49 -4.57
C SER A 156 -4.86 -13.76 -3.73
N LEU A 157 -4.52 -12.60 -3.15
CA LEU A 157 -5.49 -11.80 -2.40
C LEU A 157 -6.57 -11.25 -3.33
N ALA A 158 -6.17 -10.69 -4.47
CA ALA A 158 -7.11 -10.16 -5.45
C ALA A 158 -8.08 -11.25 -5.94
N GLN A 159 -7.58 -12.44 -6.24
CA GLN A 159 -8.42 -13.58 -6.63
C GLN A 159 -9.40 -13.98 -5.52
N ALA A 160 -8.94 -14.08 -4.27
CA ALA A 160 -9.81 -14.37 -3.14
C ALA A 160 -10.94 -13.34 -2.99
N ILE A 161 -10.60 -12.04 -3.11
CA ILE A 161 -11.57 -10.95 -3.07
C ILE A 161 -12.56 -11.05 -4.24
N LEU A 162 -12.08 -11.24 -5.46
CA LEU A 162 -12.92 -11.34 -6.66
C LEU A 162 -13.88 -12.54 -6.58
N MET A 163 -13.44 -13.67 -6.02
CA MET A 163 -14.31 -14.82 -5.76
C MET A 163 -15.41 -14.49 -4.75
N GLU A 164 -15.09 -13.77 -3.68
CA GLU A 164 -16.08 -13.34 -2.68
C GLU A 164 -17.07 -12.32 -3.25
N LEU A 165 -16.61 -11.41 -4.12
CA LEU A 165 -17.46 -10.45 -4.83
C LEU A 165 -18.39 -11.12 -5.86
N ALA A 166 -17.90 -12.19 -6.50
CA ALA A 166 -18.70 -12.95 -7.46
C ALA A 166 -19.73 -13.85 -6.76
N PHE A 167 -19.48 -14.25 -5.51
CA PHE A 167 -20.33 -15.18 -4.76
C PHE A 167 -20.44 -14.77 -3.28
N GLN A 168 -21.46 -13.97 -2.94
CA GLN A 168 -21.82 -13.68 -1.55
C GLN A 168 -22.98 -14.58 -1.10
N GLY A 169 -22.69 -15.86 -0.87
CA GLY A 169 -23.75 -16.86 -0.61
C GLY A 169 -24.59 -17.11 -1.86
N ASP A 170 -25.90 -16.86 -1.79
CA ASP A 170 -26.84 -17.00 -2.92
C ASP A 170 -27.03 -15.70 -3.74
N GLU A 171 -26.41 -14.59 -3.35
CA GLU A 171 -26.53 -13.29 -4.03
C GLU A 171 -25.22 -12.88 -4.72
N VAL A 172 -25.36 -12.39 -5.95
CA VAL A 172 -24.25 -11.82 -6.75
C VAL A 172 -24.23 -10.31 -6.56
N ILE A 173 -23.07 -9.73 -6.29
CA ILE A 173 -22.92 -8.26 -6.30
C ILE A 173 -22.78 -7.82 -7.76
N GLU A 174 -23.83 -7.24 -8.32
CA GLU A 174 -23.88 -6.86 -9.73
C GLU A 174 -23.30 -5.45 -10.01
N ASP A 175 -23.33 -4.55 -9.02
CA ASP A 175 -23.00 -3.13 -9.19
C ASP A 175 -21.49 -2.80 -9.07
N TRP A 176 -20.60 -3.62 -9.64
CA TRP A 176 -19.17 -3.29 -9.70
C TRP A 176 -18.50 -3.69 -11.02
N SER A 177 -17.55 -2.85 -11.45
CA SER A 177 -16.81 -3.00 -12.72
C SER A 177 -15.35 -3.41 -12.53
N ALA A 178 -14.72 -3.03 -11.41
CA ALA A 178 -13.34 -3.39 -11.13
C ALA A 178 -13.04 -3.45 -9.63
N LEU A 179 -12.01 -4.22 -9.26
CA LEU A 179 -11.39 -4.20 -7.94
C LEU A 179 -10.16 -3.29 -7.95
N ASN A 180 -10.17 -2.24 -7.13
CA ASN A 180 -8.99 -1.45 -6.78
C ASN A 180 -8.43 -1.95 -5.44
N LEU A 181 -7.35 -2.72 -5.50
CA LEU A 181 -6.65 -3.24 -4.32
C LEU A 181 -5.52 -2.29 -3.91
N THR A 182 -5.60 -1.75 -2.71
CA THR A 182 -4.52 -0.95 -2.09
C THR A 182 -3.82 -1.75 -1.00
N VAL A 183 -2.57 -2.13 -1.22
CA VAL A 183 -1.76 -2.87 -0.24
C VAL A 183 -0.78 -1.92 0.44
N ILE A 184 -0.95 -1.74 1.75
CA ILE A 184 -0.06 -0.96 2.60
C ILE A 184 1.13 -1.84 3.00
N THR A 185 2.33 -1.36 2.71
CA THR A 185 3.56 -2.09 3.03
C THR A 185 4.63 -1.12 3.50
N ARG A 186 5.53 -1.64 4.35
CA ARG A 186 6.69 -0.90 4.85
C ARG A 186 7.98 -1.50 4.32
N LYS A 187 8.94 -0.67 3.92
CA LYS A 187 10.31 -1.08 3.65
C LYS A 187 11.29 -0.09 4.25
N SER A 188 12.32 -0.60 4.92
CA SER A 188 13.42 0.22 5.44
C SER A 188 14.67 -0.03 4.59
N PHE A 189 15.38 1.03 4.27
CA PHE A 189 16.63 1.04 3.54
C PHE A 189 17.70 1.62 4.45
N SER A 190 18.86 0.97 4.53
CA SER A 190 20.02 1.56 5.20
C SER A 190 20.53 2.72 4.36
N VAL A 191 20.86 3.84 5.00
CA VAL A 191 21.45 4.99 4.29
C VAL A 191 22.68 4.59 3.47
N SER A 192 23.53 3.71 4.02
CA SER A 192 24.70 3.17 3.32
C SER A 192 24.38 2.37 2.05
N SER A 193 23.17 1.84 1.92
CA SER A 193 22.73 1.09 0.73
C SER A 193 22.09 1.95 -0.35
N LEU A 194 21.79 3.23 -0.06
CA LEU A 194 21.11 4.12 -0.99
C LEU A 194 22.03 4.78 -2.02
N GLY A 195 23.32 4.43 -2.01
CA GLY A 195 24.29 4.74 -3.07
C GLY A 195 24.32 6.22 -3.43
N ILE A 196 24.93 7.03 -2.57
CA ILE A 196 25.36 8.40 -2.88
C ILE A 196 26.87 8.45 -2.69
#